data_AF-A0A954FPN9-F1
#
_entry.id   AF-A0A954FPN9-F1
#
_cell.length_a   1.000
_cell.length_b   1.000
_cell.length_c   1.000
_cell.angle_alpha   90.00
_cell.angle_beta   90.00
_cell.angle_gamma   90.00
#
_symmetry.space_group_name_H-M   'P 1'
#
loop_
_entity.id
_entity.type
_entity.pdbx_description
1 polymer ?
#
loop_
_entity_poly.entity_id
_entity_poly.type
_entity_poly.pdbx_seq_one_letter_code
_entity_poly.pdbx_strand_id
1 'polypeptide(L)'
;MQRPHGHAAPLPEPTVVMAEGWHCLHIYYRINQAALTMLSVADRDFGRSEVIDILNPNGDYVPQRMQVSVVSGHRADLGLMMMDPDPLKIDAITQRLR
;
A
#
# COMPACT_ATOMS: atom_id res chain seq x y z
N MET A 1 2.64 -54.37 4.83
CA MET A 1 1.82 -53.67 5.83
C MET A 1 1.18 -52.46 5.16
N GLN A 2 -0.15 -52.42 5.11
CA GLN A 2 -0.94 -51.34 4.50
C GLN A 2 -1.12 -50.24 5.55
N ARG A 3 -0.68 -48.99 5.27
CA ARG A 3 -0.87 -47.87 6.20
C ARG A 3 -2.37 -47.52 6.24
N PRO A 4 -3.00 -47.33 7.41
CA PRO A 4 -4.39 -46.89 7.47
C PRO A 4 -4.51 -45.52 6.79
N HIS A 5 -5.38 -45.42 5.79
CA HIS A 5 -5.78 -44.13 5.21
C HIS A 5 -6.67 -43.41 6.24
N GLY A 6 -6.06 -42.74 7.21
CA GLY A 6 -6.77 -41.76 8.02
C GLY A 6 -7.29 -40.67 7.09
N HIS A 7 -8.61 -40.47 7.06
CA HIS A 7 -9.20 -39.32 6.37
C HIS A 7 -8.64 -38.06 7.01
N ALA A 8 -7.80 -37.33 6.28
CA ALA A 8 -7.30 -36.05 6.71
C ALA A 8 -8.49 -35.12 6.95
N ALA A 9 -8.49 -34.40 8.07
CA ALA A 9 -9.48 -33.36 8.31
C ALA A 9 -9.43 -32.34 7.16
N PRO A 10 -10.59 -31.83 6.69
CA PRO A 10 -10.62 -30.84 5.62
C PRO A 10 -9.81 -29.61 6.06
N LEU A 11 -8.88 -29.19 5.20
CA LEU A 11 -8.12 -27.96 5.40
C LEU A 11 -9.02 -26.76 5.13
N PRO A 12 -8.73 -25.59 5.73
CA PRO A 12 -9.42 -24.35 5.38
C PRO A 12 -9.22 -24.00 3.91
N GLU A 13 -10.17 -23.24 3.35
CA GLU A 13 -10.01 -22.68 2.00
C GLU A 13 -8.76 -21.78 1.93
N PRO A 14 -7.95 -21.89 0.87
CA PRO A 14 -6.81 -21.01 0.66
C PRO A 14 -7.24 -19.55 0.57
N THR A 15 -6.53 -18.65 1.25
CA THR A 15 -6.80 -17.22 1.24
C THR A 15 -5.50 -16.41 1.33
N VAL A 16 -5.52 -15.21 0.76
CA VAL A 16 -4.46 -14.20 0.94
C VAL A 16 -4.71 -13.31 2.16
N VAL A 17 -5.91 -13.39 2.74
CA VAL A 17 -6.34 -12.56 3.87
C VAL A 17 -5.88 -13.19 5.18
N MET A 18 -5.18 -12.42 6.01
CA MET A 18 -4.74 -12.88 7.32
C MET A 18 -5.94 -13.14 8.26
N ALA A 19 -5.91 -14.28 8.96
CA ALA A 19 -6.86 -14.59 10.02
C ALA A 19 -6.60 -13.79 11.30
N GLU A 20 -5.33 -13.51 11.60
CA GLU A 20 -4.88 -12.73 12.76
C GLU A 20 -3.77 -11.76 12.36
N GLY A 21 -3.81 -10.54 12.89
CA GLY A 21 -2.84 -9.49 12.56
C GLY A 21 -3.03 -8.91 11.16
N TRP A 22 -2.16 -7.95 10.81
CA TRP A 22 -2.18 -7.24 9.52
C TRP A 22 -0.80 -7.24 8.89
N HIS A 23 -0.77 -7.23 7.56
CA HIS A 23 0.42 -6.82 6.83
C HIS A 23 0.71 -5.34 7.14
N CYS A 24 1.98 -4.97 7.15
CA CYS A 24 2.39 -3.59 7.40
C CYS A 24 3.48 -3.20 6.41
N LEU A 25 3.27 -2.11 5.68
CA LEU A 25 4.28 -1.52 4.80
C LEU A 25 4.59 -0.10 5.27
N HIS A 26 5.89 0.18 5.44
CA HIS A 26 6.42 1.53 5.58
C HIS A 26 7.18 1.86 4.31
N ILE A 27 6.73 2.87 3.57
CA ILE A 27 7.39 3.32 2.35
C ILE A 27 7.68 4.82 2.44
N TYR A 28 8.84 5.21 1.93
CA TYR A 28 9.33 6.57 1.98
C TYR A 28 9.74 7.02 0.59
N TYR A 29 9.27 8.20 0.20
CA TYR A 29 9.57 8.83 -1.07
C TYR A 29 10.44 10.06 -0.88
N ARG A 30 11.35 10.27 -1.83
CA ARG A 30 12.10 11.50 -1.99
C ARG A 30 11.64 12.20 -3.26
N ILE A 31 11.23 13.45 -3.14
CA ILE A 31 10.74 14.25 -4.24
C ILE A 31 11.95 14.89 -4.93
N ASN A 32 12.13 14.59 -6.21
CA ASN A 32 13.13 15.28 -7.02
C ASN A 32 12.60 16.69 -7.36
N GLN A 33 12.95 17.66 -6.52
CA GLN A 33 12.49 19.05 -6.67
C GLN A 33 12.89 19.66 -8.01
N ALA A 34 14.09 19.38 -8.51
CA ALA A 34 14.56 19.89 -9.80
C ALA A 34 13.69 19.37 -10.95
N ALA A 35 13.36 18.08 -10.94
CA ALA A 35 12.44 17.50 -11.92
C ALA A 35 11.02 18.06 -11.78
N LEU A 36 10.52 18.20 -10.54
CA LEU A 36 9.18 18.73 -10.28
C LEU A 36 9.04 20.17 -10.80
N THR A 37 10.06 21.02 -10.64
CA THR A 37 10.02 22.42 -11.11
C THR A 37 10.08 22.55 -12.63
N MET A 38 10.52 21.50 -13.34
CA MET A 38 10.54 21.47 -14.81
C MET A 38 9.18 21.12 -15.41
N LEU A 39 8.26 20.56 -14.61
CA LEU A 39 6.89 20.28 -15.04
C LEU A 39 6.07 21.56 -15.17
N SER A 40 5.13 21.58 -16.12
CA SER A 40 4.20 22.69 -16.26
C SER A 40 3.33 22.84 -15.01
N VAL A 41 2.68 23.99 -14.82
CA VAL A 41 1.70 24.17 -13.74
C VAL A 41 0.56 23.16 -13.87
N ALA A 42 0.04 22.98 -15.09
CA ALA A 42 -1.06 22.05 -15.36
C ALA A 42 -0.69 20.60 -15.02
N ASP A 43 0.51 20.15 -15.40
CA ASP A 43 0.95 18.77 -15.12
C ASP A 43 1.17 18.55 -13.61
N ARG A 44 1.70 19.56 -12.90
CA ARG A 44 1.83 19.50 -11.44
C ARG A 44 0.47 19.46 -10.75
N ASP A 45 -0.49 20.23 -11.23
CA ASP A 45 -1.84 20.26 -10.68
C ASP A 45 -2.56 18.92 -10.91
N PHE A 46 -2.43 18.36 -12.12
CA PHE A 46 -2.94 17.05 -12.46
C PHE A 46 -2.31 15.94 -11.61
N GLY A 47 -0.98 15.84 -11.57
CA GLY A 47 -0.28 14.82 -10.79
C GLY A 47 -0.57 14.92 -9.28
N ARG A 48 -0.71 16.14 -8.74
CA ARG A 48 -1.14 16.33 -7.34
C ARG A 48 -2.55 15.81 -7.11
N SER A 49 -3.48 16.05 -8.03
CA SER A 49 -4.85 15.53 -7.94
C SER A 49 -4.86 14.00 -7.92
N GLU A 50 -4.09 13.36 -8.79
CA GLU A 50 -3.96 11.90 -8.84
C GLU A 50 -3.42 11.33 -7.51
N VAL A 51 -2.35 11.92 -6.96
CA VAL A 51 -1.80 11.48 -5.66
C VAL A 51 -2.81 11.65 -4.53
N ILE A 52 -3.59 12.73 -4.53
CA ILE A 52 -4.65 12.96 -3.52
C ILE A 52 -5.75 11.88 -3.65
N ASP A 53 -6.17 11.56 -4.88
CA ASP A 53 -7.19 10.53 -5.11
C ASP A 53 -6.70 9.14 -4.68
N ILE A 54 -5.46 8.77 -5.05
CA ILE A 54 -4.85 7.50 -4.65
C ILE A 54 -4.78 7.37 -3.12
N LEU A 55 -4.46 8.46 -2.41
CA LEU A 55 -4.34 8.47 -0.96
C LEU A 55 -5.62 8.86 -0.23
N ASN A 56 -6.76 8.86 -0.93
CA ASN A 56 -8.05 9.18 -0.35
C ASN A 56 -8.48 8.09 0.66
N PRO A 57 -8.78 8.45 1.92
CA PRO A 57 -9.22 7.49 2.94
C PRO A 57 -10.60 6.86 2.64
N ASN A 58 -11.30 7.32 1.62
CA ASN A 58 -12.58 6.77 1.16
C ASN A 58 -12.48 6.09 -0.22
N GLY A 59 -11.26 5.81 -0.71
CA GLY A 59 -11.04 5.18 -2.01
C GLY A 59 -11.20 3.65 -2.00
N ASP A 60 -11.32 3.05 -3.18
CA ASP A 60 -11.62 1.62 -3.36
C ASP A 60 -10.57 0.68 -2.73
N TYR A 61 -9.29 1.09 -2.77
CA TYR A 61 -8.17 0.29 -2.29
C TYR A 61 -7.68 0.72 -0.91
N VAL A 62 -8.49 1.47 -0.16
CA VAL A 62 -8.06 1.97 1.15
C VAL A 62 -7.73 0.80 2.10
N PRO A 63 -6.50 0.74 2.63
CA PRO A 63 -6.15 -0.19 3.69
C PRO A 63 -6.94 0.13 4.96
N GLN A 64 -7.14 -0.86 5.84
CA GLN A 64 -7.75 -0.66 7.16
C GLN A 64 -7.09 0.48 7.95
N ARG A 65 -5.78 0.67 7.78
CA ARG A 65 -5.06 1.83 8.29
C ARG A 65 -4.11 2.39 7.25
N MET A 66 -4.22 3.69 7.00
CA MET A 66 -3.26 4.44 6.20
C MET A 66 -2.90 5.73 6.92
N GLN A 67 -1.60 5.95 7.13
CA GLN A 67 -1.05 7.20 7.64
C GLN A 67 -0.10 7.77 6.59
N VAL A 68 -0.32 9.03 6.24
CA VAL A 68 0.53 9.80 5.33
C VAL A 68 1.18 10.92 6.14
N SER A 69 2.50 11.06 6.03
CA SER A 69 3.27 12.05 6.79
C SER A 69 4.31 12.75 5.94
N VAL A 70 4.54 14.03 6.20
CA VAL A 70 5.73 14.74 5.73
C VAL A 70 6.88 14.37 6.66
N VAL A 71 8.01 13.96 6.09
CA VAL A 71 9.18 13.53 6.85
C VAL A 71 10.18 14.68 6.95
N SER A 72 10.53 15.06 8.18
CA SER A 72 11.60 16.04 8.41
C SER A 72 12.97 15.39 8.21
N GLY A 73 13.88 16.09 7.54
CA GLY A 73 15.27 15.68 7.35
C GLY A 73 15.61 15.41 5.89
N HIS A 74 16.75 14.78 5.64
CA HIS A 74 17.30 14.64 4.28
C HIS A 74 17.06 13.26 3.63
N ARG A 75 16.45 12.32 4.36
CA ARG A 75 16.30 10.93 3.91
C ARG A 75 15.02 10.68 3.11
N ALA A 76 13.97 11.44 3.37
CA ALA A 76 12.68 11.34 2.70
C ALA A 76 11.91 12.65 2.86
N ASP A 77 10.95 12.88 1.97
CA ASP A 77 10.03 14.02 2.01
C ASP A 77 8.61 13.58 2.40
N LEU A 78 8.22 12.37 1.98
CA LEU A 78 6.89 11.78 2.22
C LEU A 78 7.04 10.36 2.75
N GLY A 79 6.28 10.02 3.80
CA GLY A 79 6.21 8.68 4.39
C GLY A 79 4.78 8.16 4.40
N LEU A 80 4.61 6.88 4.07
CA LEU A 80 3.34 6.17 4.19
C LEU A 80 3.53 4.96 5.10
N MET A 81 2.60 4.80 6.04
CA MET A 81 2.41 3.57 6.80
C MET A 81 1.03 3.01 6.46
N MET A 82 1.00 1.81 5.89
CA MET A 82 -0.23 1.14 5.48
C MET A 82 -0.35 -0.22 6.15
N MET A 83 -1.54 -0.56 6.62
CA MET A 83 -1.82 -1.84 7.24
C MET A 83 -3.18 -2.39 6.83
N ASP A 84 -3.22 -3.68 6.46
CA ASP A 84 -4.44 -4.39 6.09
C ASP A 84 -4.23 -5.92 6.24
N PRO A 85 -5.27 -6.69 6.57
CA PRO A 85 -5.20 -8.16 6.48
C PRO A 85 -5.09 -8.66 5.03
N ASP A 86 -5.54 -7.89 4.04
CA ASP A 86 -5.37 -8.16 2.61
C ASP A 86 -4.15 -7.39 2.06
N PRO A 87 -3.04 -8.08 1.73
CA PRO A 87 -1.84 -7.43 1.22
C PRO A 87 -2.06 -6.75 -0.14
N LEU A 88 -3.10 -7.14 -0.90
CA LEU A 88 -3.37 -6.58 -2.23
C LEU A 88 -3.86 -5.14 -2.16
N LYS A 89 -4.51 -4.72 -1.06
CA LYS A 89 -4.86 -3.31 -0.84
C LYS A 89 -3.62 -2.44 -0.69
N ILE A 90 -2.62 -2.92 0.05
CA ILE A 90 -1.34 -2.23 0.23
C ILE A 90 -0.57 -2.16 -1.10
N ASP A 91 -0.52 -3.26 -1.85
CA ASP A 91 0.13 -3.29 -3.16
C ASP A 91 -0.55 -2.36 -4.16
N ALA A 92 -1.89 -2.35 -4.23
CA ALA A 92 -2.64 -1.49 -5.14
C ALA A 92 -2.29 0.00 -4.98
N ILE A 93 -2.17 0.50 -3.75
CA ILE A 93 -1.72 1.88 -3.50
C ILE A 93 -0.28 2.08 -3.99
N THR A 94 0.60 1.13 -3.71
CA THR A 94 2.01 1.20 -4.11
C THR A 94 2.19 1.20 -5.63
N GLN A 95 1.41 0.40 -6.36
CA GLN A 95 1.44 0.35 -7.82
C GLN A 95 0.90 1.64 -8.44
N ARG A 96 -0.18 2.21 -7.89
CA ARG A 96 -0.78 3.44 -8.41
C ARG A 96 0.10 4.68 -8.22
N LEU A 97 0.98 4.68 -7.21
CA LEU A 97 1.94 5.77 -6.96
C LEU A 97 3.21 5.73 -7.84
N ARG A 98 3.45 4.64 -8.58
CA ARG A 98 4.67 4.45 -9.40
C ARG A 98 4.44 4.88 -10.84
#